data_AF-A0A9E5Q514-F1
#
_entry.id   AF-A0A9E5Q514-F1
#
_cell.length_a   1.000
_cell.length_b   1.000
_cell.length_c   1.000
_cell.angle_alpha   90.00
_cell.angle_beta   90.00
_cell.angle_gamma   90.00
#
_symmetry.space_group_name_H-M   'P 1'
#
loop_
_entity.id
_entity.type
_entity.pdbx_description
1 polymer ?
#
loop_
_entity_poly.entity_id
_entity_poly.type
_entity_poly.pdbx_seq_one_letter_code
_entity_poly.pdbx_strand_id
1 'polypeptide(L)'
;MPSRPSADAHVSEPPSGDLASRREALLAHVAGCPTPGTLAAVFHELGRLAAGGPAHVGLFEAALDYVDARVDCADFVMHGILRLLLQFGEDPRLPAGLLRRARETVLGFKYWPDEPGVDSLCSWTENHQILFAAAAHLAGQRHPDAIFANSGLSGRELARVARPRILRWLELRFRTGFSEWL
;
A
#
# COMPACT_ATOMS: atom_id res chain seq x y z
N MET A 1 -20.52 -9.23 -8.12
CA MET A 1 -20.05 -8.02 -7.42
C MET A 1 -21.23 -7.42 -6.67
N PRO A 2 -21.11 -7.11 -5.38
CA PRO A 2 -22.18 -6.44 -4.64
C PRO A 2 -22.51 -5.09 -5.29
N SER A 3 -23.78 -4.71 -5.35
CA SER A 3 -24.25 -3.53 -6.10
C SER A 3 -24.64 -2.34 -5.22
N ARG A 4 -24.75 -2.55 -3.90
CA ARG A 4 -25.11 -1.50 -2.94
C ARG A 4 -24.17 -1.55 -1.73
N PRO A 5 -23.64 -0.40 -1.29
CA PRO A 5 -22.89 -0.34 -0.04
C PRO A 5 -23.80 -0.69 1.14
N SER A 6 -23.28 -1.45 2.09
CA SER A 6 -23.84 -1.52 3.43
C SER A 6 -23.36 -0.30 4.20
N ALA A 7 -24.26 0.39 4.90
CA ALA A 7 -23.88 1.55 5.69
C ALA A 7 -22.95 1.10 6.83
N ASP A 8 -21.78 1.72 6.92
CA ASP A 8 -20.96 1.68 8.12
C ASP A 8 -21.22 2.97 8.90
N ALA A 9 -21.76 2.84 10.11
CA ALA A 9 -22.08 3.98 10.95
C ALA A 9 -20.92 4.20 11.93
N HIS A 10 -20.52 5.46 12.10
CA HIS A 10 -19.55 5.79 13.14
C HIS A 10 -20.06 5.29 14.50
N VAL A 11 -19.20 4.54 15.21
CA VAL A 11 -19.44 4.07 16.57
C VAL A 11 -18.41 4.68 17.51
N SER A 12 -18.87 5.15 18.67
CA SER A 12 -18.01 5.74 19.71
C SER A 12 -17.28 4.69 20.55
N GLU A 13 -17.76 3.44 20.52
CA GLU A 13 -17.13 2.31 21.19
C GLU A 13 -16.87 1.20 20.18
N PRO A 14 -15.74 0.47 20.31
CA PRO A 14 -15.44 -0.63 19.42
C PRO A 14 -16.47 -1.74 19.58
N PRO A 15 -16.86 -2.45 18.50
CA PRO A 15 -17.75 -3.60 18.60
C PRO A 15 -17.24 -4.61 19.64
N SER A 16 -18.14 -5.27 20.37
CA SER A 16 -17.77 -6.35 21.29
C SER A 16 -16.99 -7.47 20.57
N GLY A 17 -16.18 -8.22 21.31
CA GLY A 17 -15.40 -9.34 20.78
C GLY A 17 -13.89 -9.07 20.78
N ASP A 18 -13.13 -10.10 20.41
CA ASP A 18 -11.68 -10.03 20.34
C ASP A 18 -11.19 -9.51 18.98
N LEU A 19 -9.88 -9.42 18.81
CA LEU A 19 -9.29 -8.96 17.55
C LEU A 19 -9.67 -9.86 16.36
N ALA A 20 -9.77 -11.18 16.59
CA ALA A 20 -10.07 -12.13 15.53
C ALA A 20 -11.51 -11.97 15.04
N SER A 21 -12.48 -11.88 15.96
CA SER A 21 -13.89 -11.69 15.62
C SER A 21 -14.13 -10.33 14.94
N ARG A 22 -13.46 -9.27 15.40
CA ARG A 22 -13.53 -7.94 14.76
C ARG A 22 -12.93 -7.94 13.36
N ARG A 23 -11.83 -8.66 13.15
CA ARG A 23 -11.22 -8.85 11.83
C ARG A 23 -12.17 -9.59 10.88
N GLU A 24 -12.78 -10.67 11.33
CA GLU A 24 -13.74 -11.43 10.54
C GLU A 24 -14.95 -10.57 10.14
N ALA A 25 -15.50 -9.80 11.08
CA ALA A 25 -16.59 -8.87 10.81
C ALA A 25 -16.22 -7.82 9.74
N LEU A 26 -15.01 -7.23 9.82
CA LEU A 26 -14.52 -6.29 8.82
C LEU A 26 -14.39 -6.95 7.43
N LEU A 27 -13.81 -8.15 7.36
CA LEU A 27 -13.63 -8.87 6.10
C LEU A 27 -14.98 -9.26 5.47
N ALA A 28 -15.94 -9.71 6.28
CA ALA A 28 -17.30 -10.00 5.84
C ALA A 28 -18.01 -8.74 5.30
N HIS A 29 -17.87 -7.61 6.00
CA HIS A 29 -18.43 -6.32 5.54
C HIS A 29 -17.82 -5.89 4.19
N VAL A 30 -16.49 -5.94 4.06
CA VAL A 30 -15.79 -5.61 2.80
C VAL A 30 -16.21 -6.54 1.67
N ALA A 31 -16.37 -7.84 1.93
CA ALA A 31 -16.85 -8.80 0.95
C ALA A 31 -18.28 -8.49 0.47
N GLY A 32 -19.12 -7.95 1.35
CA GLY A 32 -20.51 -7.57 1.08
C GLY A 32 -20.72 -6.21 0.41
N CYS A 33 -19.72 -5.32 0.40
CA CYS A 33 -19.83 -3.98 -0.20
C CYS A 33 -19.27 -3.95 -1.62
N PRO A 34 -19.67 -3.02 -2.51
CA PRO A 34 -18.97 -2.75 -3.76
C PRO A 34 -17.59 -2.13 -3.48
N THR A 35 -16.68 -2.25 -4.44
CA THR A 35 -15.36 -1.61 -4.34
C THR A 35 -15.50 -0.13 -4.65
N PRO A 36 -14.96 0.77 -3.81
CA PRO A 36 -15.11 2.21 -4.03
C PRO A 36 -14.32 2.66 -5.27
N GLY A 37 -14.80 3.70 -5.95
CA GLY A 37 -14.08 4.36 -7.05
C GLY A 37 -12.99 5.34 -6.58
N THR A 38 -12.35 5.07 -5.44
CA THR A 38 -11.31 5.92 -4.83
C THR A 38 -9.98 5.17 -4.75
N LEU A 39 -8.91 5.84 -4.31
CA LEU A 39 -7.61 5.20 -4.07
C LEU A 39 -7.67 4.04 -3.05
N ALA A 40 -8.75 3.96 -2.25
CA ALA A 40 -8.98 2.86 -1.33
C ALA A 40 -9.35 1.52 -2.01
N ALA A 41 -9.65 1.52 -3.31
CA ALA A 41 -10.10 0.34 -4.05
C ALA A 41 -9.17 -0.87 -3.88
N VAL A 42 -7.85 -0.66 -3.97
CA VAL A 42 -6.84 -1.72 -3.82
C VAL A 42 -6.93 -2.40 -2.45
N PHE A 43 -7.21 -1.65 -1.39
CA PHE A 43 -7.31 -2.20 -0.04
C PHE A 43 -8.61 -2.99 0.17
N HIS A 44 -9.71 -2.57 -0.45
CA HIS A 44 -10.95 -3.34 -0.48
C HIS A 44 -10.75 -4.68 -1.19
N GLU A 45 -10.09 -4.70 -2.35
CA GLU A 45 -9.81 -5.95 -3.08
C GLU A 45 -8.88 -6.88 -2.30
N LEU A 46 -7.85 -6.35 -1.64
CA LEU A 46 -7.02 -7.14 -0.73
C LEU A 46 -7.82 -7.70 0.44
N GLY A 47 -8.79 -6.94 0.97
CA GLY A 47 -9.73 -7.40 1.98
C GLY A 47 -10.60 -8.56 1.48
N ARG A 48 -11.19 -8.45 0.29
CA ARG A 48 -11.95 -9.54 -0.34
C ARG A 48 -11.11 -10.79 -0.57
N LEU A 49 -9.89 -10.61 -1.07
CA LEU A 49 -8.97 -11.72 -1.31
C LEU A 49 -8.64 -12.44 0.00
N ALA A 50 -8.39 -11.67 1.07
CA ALA A 50 -8.19 -12.20 2.43
C ALA A 50 -9.42 -12.95 2.97
N ALA A 51 -10.63 -12.54 2.58
CA ALA A 51 -11.88 -13.19 2.93
C ALA A 51 -12.18 -14.46 2.10
N GLY A 52 -11.29 -14.88 1.20
CA GLY A 52 -11.51 -16.04 0.32
C GLY A 52 -12.22 -15.71 -1.00
N GLY A 53 -12.52 -14.44 -1.28
CA GLY A 53 -13.17 -14.01 -2.53
C GLY A 53 -12.28 -14.15 -3.77
N PRO A 54 -12.84 -14.03 -4.99
CA PRO A 54 -12.07 -14.02 -6.23
C PRO A 54 -11.19 -12.75 -6.33
N ALA A 55 -10.08 -12.84 -7.05
CA ALA A 55 -9.26 -11.67 -7.36
C ALA A 55 -9.88 -10.85 -8.50
N HIS A 56 -10.05 -9.54 -8.31
CA HIS A 56 -10.42 -8.64 -9.39
C HIS A 56 -9.18 -8.07 -10.09
N VAL A 57 -8.66 -8.79 -11.08
CA VAL A 57 -7.40 -8.44 -11.79
C VAL A 57 -7.41 -7.00 -12.31
N GLY A 58 -8.47 -6.57 -13.01
CA GLY A 58 -8.53 -5.22 -13.58
C GLY A 58 -8.44 -4.06 -12.57
N LEU A 59 -8.83 -4.29 -11.30
CA LEU A 59 -8.68 -3.26 -10.26
C LEU A 59 -7.24 -3.18 -9.75
N PHE A 60 -6.54 -4.31 -9.69
CA PHE A 60 -5.12 -4.31 -9.42
C PHE A 60 -4.33 -3.68 -10.58
N GLU A 61 -4.70 -3.96 -11.83
CA GLU A 61 -4.09 -3.32 -13.01
C GLU A 61 -4.27 -1.79 -12.98
N ALA A 62 -5.49 -1.30 -12.71
CA ALA A 62 -5.73 0.13 -12.56
C ALA A 62 -4.92 0.77 -11.41
N ALA A 63 -4.72 0.04 -10.31
CA ALA A 63 -3.86 0.50 -9.21
C ALA A 63 -2.38 0.56 -9.62
N LEU A 64 -1.91 -0.39 -10.44
CA LEU A 64 -0.54 -0.39 -10.98
C LEU A 64 -0.34 0.77 -11.95
N ASP A 65 -1.29 1.01 -12.86
CA ASP A 65 -1.26 2.16 -13.78
C ASP A 65 -1.17 3.48 -13.01
N TYR A 66 -1.92 3.62 -11.92
CA TYR A 66 -1.89 4.82 -11.07
C TYR A 66 -0.50 5.05 -10.45
N VAL A 67 0.12 3.99 -9.92
CA VAL A 67 1.45 4.05 -9.30
C VAL A 67 2.52 4.33 -10.34
N ASP A 68 2.46 3.68 -11.50
CA ASP A 68 3.42 3.85 -12.60
C ASP A 68 3.36 5.28 -13.19
N ALA A 69 2.18 5.91 -13.17
CA ALA A 69 2.00 7.30 -13.59
C ALA A 69 2.61 8.32 -12.61
N ARG A 70 3.03 7.91 -11.41
CA ARG A 70 3.65 8.76 -10.37
C ARG A 70 2.82 10.02 -10.07
N VAL A 71 1.52 9.85 -10.04
CA VAL A 71 0.57 10.90 -9.65
C VAL A 71 0.60 11.06 -8.14
N ASP A 72 0.31 12.26 -7.63
CA ASP A 72 0.14 12.50 -6.20
C ASP A 72 -0.72 11.42 -5.53
N CYS A 73 -0.38 11.06 -4.29
CA CYS A 73 -0.93 9.93 -3.54
C CYS A 73 -0.65 8.50 -4.08
N ALA A 74 0.24 8.33 -5.06
CA ALA A 74 0.67 7.00 -5.51
C ALA A 74 1.35 6.17 -4.39
N ASP A 75 1.97 6.81 -3.42
CA ASP A 75 2.57 6.17 -2.24
C ASP A 75 1.51 5.48 -1.36
N PHE A 76 0.29 5.99 -1.27
CA PHE A 76 -0.81 5.27 -0.60
C PHE A 76 -1.13 3.97 -1.33
N VAL A 77 -1.30 4.03 -2.66
CA VAL A 77 -1.62 2.86 -3.48
C VAL A 77 -0.47 1.84 -3.47
N MET A 78 0.78 2.31 -3.46
CA MET A 78 1.98 1.48 -3.37
C MET A 78 1.95 0.54 -2.16
N HIS A 79 1.41 0.96 -1.01
CA HIS A 79 1.27 0.07 0.15
C HIS A 79 0.29 -1.07 -0.09
N GLY A 80 -0.75 -0.85 -0.90
CA GLY A 80 -1.62 -1.91 -1.41
C GLY A 80 -0.85 -2.91 -2.28
N ILE A 81 -0.03 -2.42 -3.21
CA ILE A 81 0.79 -3.28 -4.09
C ILE A 81 1.83 -4.08 -3.29
N LEU A 82 2.50 -3.46 -2.32
CA LEU A 82 3.44 -4.15 -1.44
C LEU A 82 2.73 -5.23 -0.60
N ARG A 83 1.54 -4.93 -0.07
CA ARG A 83 0.73 -5.93 0.65
C ARG A 83 0.32 -7.08 -0.25
N LEU A 84 -0.07 -6.83 -1.51
CA LEU A 84 -0.35 -7.86 -2.51
C LEU A 84 0.83 -8.83 -2.63
N LEU A 85 2.04 -8.30 -2.85
CA LEU A 85 3.25 -9.11 -3.05
C LEU A 85 3.75 -9.82 -1.77
N LEU A 86 3.53 -9.22 -0.60
CA LEU A 86 3.98 -9.75 0.69
C LEU A 86 3.04 -10.80 1.26
N GLN A 87 1.72 -10.61 1.14
CA GLN A 87 0.72 -11.48 1.76
C GLN A 87 0.10 -12.49 0.78
N PHE A 88 0.01 -12.13 -0.50
CA PHE A 88 -0.71 -12.91 -1.51
C PHE A 88 0.17 -13.29 -2.72
N GLY A 89 1.49 -13.09 -2.64
CA GLY A 89 2.40 -13.35 -3.76
C GLY A 89 2.39 -14.79 -4.29
N GLU A 90 1.89 -15.75 -3.52
CA GLU A 90 1.76 -17.17 -3.89
C GLU A 90 0.30 -17.61 -4.00
N ASP A 91 -0.65 -16.65 -4.02
CA ASP A 91 -2.07 -16.97 -4.09
C ASP A 91 -2.44 -17.46 -5.51
N PRO A 92 -2.97 -18.69 -5.66
CA PRO A 92 -3.25 -19.26 -6.98
C PRO A 92 -4.39 -18.54 -7.72
N ARG A 93 -5.16 -17.69 -7.03
CA ARG A 93 -6.21 -16.86 -7.65
C ARG A 93 -5.64 -15.68 -8.42
N LEU A 94 -4.37 -15.32 -8.19
CA LEU A 94 -3.71 -14.19 -8.86
C LEU A 94 -2.93 -14.68 -10.08
N PRO A 95 -3.15 -14.10 -11.27
CA PRO A 95 -2.34 -14.44 -12.44
C PRO A 95 -0.86 -14.11 -12.22
N ALA A 96 0.03 -15.03 -12.63
CA ALA A 96 1.47 -14.79 -12.55
C ALA A 96 1.92 -13.50 -13.28
N GLY A 97 1.23 -13.15 -14.38
CA GLY A 97 1.47 -11.90 -15.10
C GLY A 97 1.19 -10.64 -14.28
N LEU A 98 0.14 -10.66 -13.46
CA LEU A 98 -0.20 -9.56 -12.55
C LEU A 98 0.87 -9.39 -11.46
N LEU A 99 1.30 -10.49 -10.86
CA LEU A 99 2.36 -10.47 -9.82
C LEU A 99 3.70 -10.01 -10.38
N ARG A 100 4.03 -10.42 -11.62
CA ARG A 100 5.21 -9.92 -12.33
C ARG A 100 5.11 -8.41 -12.56
N ARG A 101 3.97 -7.91 -13.05
CA ARG A 101 3.75 -6.47 -13.26
C ARG A 101 3.84 -5.68 -11.95
N ALA A 102 3.23 -6.18 -10.88
CA ALA A 102 3.32 -5.58 -9.56
C ALA A 102 4.77 -5.47 -9.05
N ARG A 103 5.59 -6.50 -9.27
CA ARG A 103 7.02 -6.44 -8.97
C ARG A 103 7.74 -5.40 -9.83
N GLU A 104 7.45 -5.30 -11.12
CA GLU A 104 8.05 -4.29 -12.01
C GLU A 104 7.72 -2.87 -11.56
N THR A 105 6.45 -2.61 -11.21
CA THR A 105 5.99 -1.33 -10.65
C THR A 105 6.75 -0.98 -9.36
N VAL A 106 6.89 -1.93 -8.43
CA VAL A 106 7.68 -1.73 -7.19
C VAL A 106 9.14 -1.40 -7.50
N LEU A 107 9.79 -2.11 -8.41
CA LEU A 107 11.19 -1.88 -8.76
C LEU A 107 11.41 -0.59 -9.57
N GLY A 108 10.40 -0.11 -10.28
CA GLY A 108 10.45 1.09 -11.11
C GLY A 108 9.96 2.37 -10.43
N PHE A 109 9.43 2.28 -9.21
CA PHE A 109 8.86 3.42 -8.50
C PHE A 109 9.93 4.40 -7.98
N LYS A 110 9.52 5.66 -7.79
CA LYS A 110 10.33 6.71 -7.18
C LYS A 110 10.07 6.76 -5.69
N TYR A 111 11.06 6.42 -4.88
CA TYR A 111 10.88 6.29 -3.43
C TYR A 111 11.29 7.53 -2.64
N TRP A 112 12.03 8.46 -3.23
CA TRP A 112 12.42 9.70 -2.55
C TRP A 112 12.63 10.87 -3.54
N PRO A 113 12.56 12.14 -3.09
CA PRO A 113 12.61 13.30 -3.98
C PRO A 113 13.96 13.54 -4.67
N ASP A 114 15.05 12.99 -4.12
CA ASP A 114 16.39 13.09 -4.72
C ASP A 114 16.59 12.16 -5.91
N GLU A 115 15.66 11.24 -6.16
CA GLU A 115 15.69 10.36 -7.33
C GLU A 115 15.22 11.09 -8.60
N PRO A 116 15.77 10.73 -9.78
CA PRO A 116 15.47 11.39 -11.04
C PRO A 116 14.00 11.23 -11.48
N GLY A 117 13.60 12.10 -12.41
CA GLY A 117 12.27 12.11 -13.03
C GLY A 117 11.48 13.39 -12.75
N VAL A 118 10.54 13.70 -13.66
CA VAL A 118 9.52 14.74 -13.47
C VAL A 118 8.21 14.03 -13.18
N ASP A 119 7.58 14.39 -12.07
CA ASP A 119 6.37 13.75 -11.54
C ASP A 119 5.57 14.75 -10.68
N SER A 120 4.42 14.32 -10.16
CA SER A 120 3.57 15.14 -9.27
C SER A 120 3.49 14.60 -7.84
N LEU A 121 4.44 13.77 -7.41
CA LEU A 121 4.42 13.15 -6.09
C LEU A 121 4.62 14.20 -4.98
N CYS A 122 3.63 14.34 -4.08
CA CYS A 122 3.81 15.09 -2.84
C CYS A 122 4.67 14.27 -1.88
N SER A 123 5.83 14.78 -1.50
CA SER A 123 6.83 14.03 -0.71
C SER A 123 7.27 14.74 0.57
N TRP A 124 6.66 15.90 0.85
CA TRP A 124 7.12 16.83 1.88
C TRP A 124 6.22 16.86 3.12
N THR A 125 4.94 16.50 2.98
CA THR A 125 3.95 16.40 4.06
C THR A 125 4.24 15.25 5.03
N GLU A 126 3.71 15.34 6.25
CA GLU A 126 4.03 14.44 7.36
C GLU A 126 3.70 12.99 7.04
N ASN A 127 2.51 12.70 6.53
CA ASN A 127 2.08 11.34 6.18
C ASN A 127 2.91 10.76 5.01
N HIS A 128 3.18 11.54 3.97
CA HIS A 128 3.91 11.10 2.79
C HIS A 128 5.35 10.71 3.14
N GLN A 129 6.03 11.47 4.02
CA GLN A 129 7.40 11.14 4.43
C GLN A 129 7.52 9.72 4.99
N ILE A 130 6.59 9.29 5.85
CA ILE A 130 6.63 7.93 6.40
C ILE A 130 6.16 6.90 5.37
N LEU A 131 5.19 7.22 4.52
CA LEU A 131 4.72 6.31 3.47
C LEU A 131 5.85 5.99 2.48
N PHE A 132 6.54 6.99 1.94
CA PHE A 132 7.68 6.76 1.05
C PHE A 132 8.80 5.96 1.72
N ALA A 133 9.19 6.35 2.96
CA ALA A 133 10.27 5.67 3.66
C ALA A 133 9.91 4.22 4.03
N ALA A 134 8.69 3.96 4.50
CA ALA A 134 8.23 2.62 4.82
C ALA A 134 8.11 1.74 3.56
N ALA A 135 7.54 2.28 2.48
CA ALA A 135 7.44 1.58 1.21
C ALA A 135 8.83 1.20 0.66
N ALA A 136 9.79 2.12 0.69
CA ALA A 136 11.17 1.87 0.27
C ALA A 136 11.83 0.76 1.11
N HIS A 137 11.61 0.79 2.43
CA HIS A 137 12.16 -0.21 3.33
C HIS A 137 11.59 -1.61 3.08
N LEU A 138 10.26 -1.72 2.96
CA LEU A 138 9.58 -3.00 2.70
C LEU A 138 9.90 -3.54 1.30
N ALA A 139 9.90 -2.69 0.28
CA ALA A 139 10.28 -3.05 -1.07
C ALA A 139 11.72 -3.59 -1.12
N GLY A 140 12.64 -2.87 -0.48
CA GLY A 140 14.05 -3.27 -0.39
C GLY A 140 14.24 -4.59 0.36
N GLN A 141 13.50 -4.82 1.46
CA GLN A 141 13.51 -6.11 2.17
C GLN A 141 12.98 -7.26 1.32
N ARG A 142 11.92 -7.03 0.54
CA ARG A 142 11.30 -8.06 -0.31
C ARG A 142 12.16 -8.45 -1.51
N HIS A 143 12.94 -7.51 -2.04
CA HIS A 143 13.77 -7.67 -3.23
C HIS A 143 15.22 -7.22 -2.99
N PRO A 144 15.95 -7.87 -2.05
CA PRO A 144 17.22 -7.34 -1.54
C PRO A 144 18.31 -7.23 -2.61
N ASP A 145 18.31 -8.13 -3.58
CA ASP A 145 19.30 -8.21 -4.66
C ASP A 145 18.85 -7.55 -5.96
N ALA A 146 17.59 -7.11 -6.06
CA ALA A 146 17.12 -6.43 -7.25
C ALA A 146 17.61 -4.98 -7.27
N ILE A 147 17.87 -4.48 -8.47
CA ILE A 147 18.13 -3.06 -8.70
C ILE A 147 16.81 -2.33 -8.88
N PHE A 148 16.62 -1.27 -8.10
CA PHE A 148 15.51 -0.34 -8.23
C PHE A 148 15.86 0.66 -9.32
N ALA A 149 15.16 0.58 -10.45
CA ALA A 149 15.58 1.24 -11.69
C ALA A 149 15.62 2.77 -11.57
N ASN A 150 14.75 3.37 -10.74
CA ASN A 150 14.71 4.82 -10.59
C ASN A 150 15.88 5.37 -9.77
N SER A 151 16.28 4.69 -8.69
CA SER A 151 17.37 5.13 -7.80
C SER A 151 18.74 4.54 -8.16
N GLY A 152 18.76 3.42 -8.89
CA GLY A 152 19.96 2.63 -9.16
C GLY A 152 20.45 1.80 -7.96
N LEU A 153 19.77 1.88 -6.81
CA LEU A 153 20.14 1.16 -5.59
C LEU A 153 19.71 -0.30 -5.64
N SER A 154 20.49 -1.19 -5.03
CA SER A 154 19.99 -2.51 -4.66
C SER A 154 18.90 -2.42 -3.58
N GLY A 155 18.05 -3.43 -3.45
CA GLY A 155 17.04 -3.46 -2.39
C GLY A 155 17.63 -3.36 -0.97
N ARG A 156 18.80 -3.97 -0.72
CA ARG A 156 19.50 -3.82 0.56
C ARG A 156 19.90 -2.36 0.83
N GLU A 157 20.42 -1.68 -0.17
CA GLU A 157 20.82 -0.27 -0.05
C GLU A 157 19.60 0.63 0.13
N LEU A 158 18.54 0.41 -0.66
CA LEU A 158 17.28 1.13 -0.54
C LEU A 158 16.69 1.01 0.87
N ALA A 159 16.62 -0.21 1.41
CA ALA A 159 16.15 -0.44 2.77
C ALA A 159 17.04 0.23 3.83
N ARG A 160 18.36 0.22 3.62
CA ARG A 160 19.35 0.85 4.51
C ARG A 160 19.19 2.37 4.54
N VAL A 161 18.99 3.04 3.39
CA VAL A 161 18.81 4.50 3.34
C VAL A 161 17.44 4.94 3.84
N ALA A 162 16.41 4.10 3.70
CA ALA A 162 15.07 4.37 4.19
C ALA A 162 14.95 4.28 5.71
N ARG A 163 15.64 3.32 6.35
CA ARG A 163 15.57 3.08 7.80
C ARG A 163 15.79 4.32 8.68
N PRO A 164 16.85 5.14 8.50
CA PRO A 164 17.03 6.34 9.33
C PRO A 164 15.92 7.37 9.14
N ARG A 165 15.29 7.46 7.96
CA ARG A 165 14.14 8.35 7.71
C ARG A 165 12.93 7.92 8.54
N ILE A 166 12.64 6.61 8.57
CA ILE A 166 11.59 6.03 9.42
C ILE A 166 11.84 6.35 10.89
N LEU A 167 13.05 6.07 11.39
CA LEU A 167 13.38 6.31 12.80
C LEU A 167 13.28 7.78 13.17
N ARG A 168 13.71 8.68 12.28
CA ARG A 168 13.59 10.13 12.48
C ARG A 168 12.13 10.57 12.54
N TRP A 169 11.30 10.06 11.63
CA TRP A 169 9.87 10.37 11.62
C TRP A 169 9.19 9.90 12.91
N LEU A 170 9.47 8.67 13.36
CA LEU A 170 8.95 8.12 14.61
C LEU A 170 9.39 8.94 15.83
N GLU A 171 10.67 9.33 15.89
CA GLU A 171 11.20 10.18 16.96
C GLU A 171 10.48 11.54 17.02
N LEU A 172 10.26 12.16 15.85
CA LEU A 172 9.53 13.43 15.78
C LEU A 172 8.09 13.26 16.27
N ARG A 173 7.38 12.22 15.82
CA ARG A 173 5.99 11.98 16.26
C ARG A 173 5.90 11.69 17.75
N PHE A 174 6.86 10.93 18.29
CA PHE A 174 6.95 10.68 19.73
C PHE A 174 7.14 11.97 20.54
N ARG A 175 7.93 12.92 20.03
CA ARG A 175 8.27 14.17 20.73
C ARG A 175 7.23 15.27 20.56
N THR A 176 6.53 15.32 19.44
CA THR A 176 5.70 16.48 19.06
C THR A 176 4.25 16.14 18.69
N GLY A 177 3.81 14.89 18.85
CA GLY A 177 2.45 14.48 18.45
C GLY A 177 2.33 14.27 16.95
N PHE A 178 1.14 14.38 16.36
CA PHE A 178 0.90 14.32 14.91
C PHE A 178 0.41 15.69 14.42
N SER A 179 0.85 16.11 13.23
CA SER A 179 0.52 17.44 12.68
C SER A 179 -0.56 17.37 11.61
N GLU A 180 -0.77 16.21 10.98
CA GLU A 180 -1.79 15.98 9.95
C GLU A 180 -3.00 15.16 10.45
N TRP A 181 -3.13 15.03 11.78
CA TRP A 181 -4.26 14.41 12.46
C TRP A 181 -4.94 15.44 13.39
N LEU A 182 -5.32 16.58 12.81
CA LEU A 182 -5.99 17.69 13.48
C LEU A 182 -7.39 17.94 12.92
#